data_AF-A0A9E5CG36-F1
#
_entry.id   AF-A0A9E5CG36-F1
#
_cell.length_a   1.000
_cell.length_b   1.000
_cell.length_c   1.000
_cell.angle_alpha   90.00
_cell.angle_beta   90.00
_cell.angle_gamma   90.00
#
_symmetry.space_group_name_H-M   'P 1'
#
loop_
_entity.id
_entity.type
_entity.pdbx_description
1 polymer ?
#
loop_
_entity_poly.entity_id
_entity_poly.type
_entity_poly.pdbx_seq_one_letter_code
_entity_poly.pdbx_strand_id
1 'polypeptide(L)' 'MSKVRVGFIGAGRIADLHARGYANNPTGTLFAVADSSPGRAETRATEWHADRSYVDYR' A
#
# COMPACT_ATOMS: atom_id res chain seq x y z
N MET A 1 3.56 17.87 12.39
CA MET A 1 4.40 16.69 12.07
C MET A 1 3.96 16.15 10.73
N SER A 2 4.89 15.67 9.88
CA SER A 2 4.55 14.97 8.63
C SER A 2 3.98 13.58 8.94
N LYS A 3 3.04 13.09 8.11
CA LYS A 3 2.49 11.74 8.26
C LYS A 3 3.57 10.68 8.03
N VAL A 4 3.47 9.56 8.75
CA VAL A 4 4.34 8.38 8.54
C VAL A 4 3.98 7.74 7.21
N ARG A 5 4.98 7.51 6.36
CA ARG A 5 4.82 6.80 5.09
C ARG A 5 4.90 5.30 5.35
N VAL A 6 3.79 4.61 5.12
CA VAL A 6 3.67 3.17 5.38
C VAL A 6 3.79 2.37 4.09
N GLY A 7 4.53 1.27 4.15
CA GLY A 7 4.61 0.28 3.08
C GLY A 7 3.82 -0.98 3.45
N PHE A 8 3.06 -1.52 2.52
CA PHE A 8 2.45 -2.84 2.64
C PHE A 8 3.31 -3.89 1.92
N ILE A 9 3.54 -5.02 2.58
CA ILE A 9 4.11 -6.22 1.97
C ILE A 9 3.02 -7.29 1.98
N GLY A 10 2.61 -7.71 0.79
CA GLY A 10 1.42 -8.53 0.57
C GLY A 10 0.19 -7.66 0.30
N ALA A 11 -0.41 -7.84 -0.88
CA ALA A 11 -1.51 -7.03 -1.40
C ALA A 11 -2.76 -7.89 -1.69
N GLY A 12 -2.94 -8.94 -0.90
CA GLY A 12 -4.10 -9.85 -0.96
C GLY A 12 -5.36 -9.28 -0.32
N ARG A 13 -6.41 -10.11 -0.20
CA ARG A 13 -7.76 -9.68 0.22
C ARG A 13 -7.83 -8.94 1.56
N ILE A 14 -7.02 -9.34 2.55
CA ILE A 14 -7.01 -8.67 3.86
C ILE A 14 -6.40 -7.25 3.78
N ALA A 15 -5.49 -7.01 2.84
CA ALA A 15 -4.86 -5.71 2.68
C ALA A 15 -5.88 -4.62 2.28
N ASP A 16 -7.00 -4.97 1.64
CA ASP A 16 -8.09 -4.02 1.36
C ASP A 16 -8.65 -3.38 2.64
N LEU A 17 -8.81 -4.15 3.72
CA LEU A 17 -9.29 -3.64 5.00
C LEU A 17 -8.27 -2.71 5.65
N HIS A 18 -6.98 -3.06 5.59
CA HIS A 18 -5.92 -2.19 6.09
C HIS A 18 -5.79 -0.89 5.28
N ALA A 19 -5.88 -0.96 3.95
CA ALA A 19 -5.74 0.20 3.06
C ALA A 19 -6.83 1.25 3.34
N ARG A 20 -8.07 0.82 3.60
CA ARG A 20 -9.17 1.73 4.00
C ARG A 20 -8.84 2.54 5.26
N GLY A 21 -8.08 1.96 6.19
CA GLY A 21 -7.60 2.64 7.39
C GLY A 21 -6.66 3.81 7.12
N TYR A 22 -6.13 3.95 5.90
CA TYR A 22 -5.23 5.04 5.49
C TYR A 22 -5.90 6.18 4.74
N ALA A 23 -7.16 6.04 4.30
CA ALA A 23 -7.85 7.06 3.50
C ALA A 23 -7.94 8.43 4.21
N ASN A 24 -8.24 8.43 5.51
CA ASN A 24 -8.36 9.64 6.34
C ASN A 24 -7.51 9.57 7.61
N ASN A 25 -6.39 8.84 7.55
CA ASN A 25 -5.58 8.61 8.73
C ASN A 25 -4.83 9.90 9.15
N PRO A 26 -4.92 10.33 10.42
CA PRO A 26 -4.29 11.57 10.87
C PRO A 26 -2.76 11.45 11.00
N THR A 27 -2.24 10.23 11.17
CA THR A 27 -0.82 9.99 11.49
C THR A 27 -0.06 9.26 10.38
N GLY A 28 -0.74 8.58 9.45
CA GLY A 28 -0.13 7.76 8.43
C GLY A 28 -0.68 8.00 7.01
N THR A 29 0.10 7.61 6.01
CA THR A 29 -0.30 7.55 4.61
C THR A 29 0.26 6.27 4.00
N LEU A 30 -0.55 5.55 3.23
CA LEU A 30 -0.09 4.39 2.47
C LEU A 30 0.73 4.89 1.29
N PHE A 31 2.04 4.64 1.33
CA PHE A 31 3.00 5.19 0.37
C PHE A 31 3.51 4.14 -0.62
N ALA A 32 3.62 2.88 -0.20
CA ALA A 32 4.19 1.82 -1.02
C ALA A 32 3.44 0.50 -0.86
N VAL A 33 3.40 -0.31 -1.91
CA VAL A 33 2.86 -1.67 -1.90
C VAL A 33 3.84 -2.61 -2.60
N ALA A 34 4.13 -3.75 -1.98
CA ALA A 34 4.94 -4.82 -2.56
C ALA A 34 4.15 -6.13 -2.59
N ASP A 35 4.17 -6.84 -3.71
CA ASP A 35 3.61 -8.19 -3.83
C ASP A 35 4.34 -8.97 -4.94
N SER A 36 4.70 -10.21 -4.63
CA SER A 36 5.39 -11.11 -5.58
C SER A 36 4.51 -11.57 -6.76
N SER A 37 3.19 -11.44 -6.65
CA SER A 37 2.29 -11.81 -7.74
C SER A 37 2.34 -10.75 -8.84
N PRO A 38 2.68 -11.12 -10.09
CA PRO A 38 2.82 -10.16 -11.18
C PRO A 38 1.61 -9.24 -11.32
N GLY A 39 1.84 -7.94 -11.44
CA GLY A 39 0.80 -6.91 -11.61
C GLY A 39 0.00 -6.57 -10.34
N ARG A 40 -0.02 -7.42 -9.31
CA ARG A 40 -0.88 -7.18 -8.13
C ARG A 40 -0.49 -5.91 -7.38
N ALA A 41 0.80 -5.69 -7.14
CA ALA A 41 1.26 -4.48 -6.45
C ALA A 41 0.92 -3.19 -7.21
N GLU A 42 1.02 -3.21 -8.54
CA GLU A 42 0.71 -2.07 -9.41
C GLU A 42 -0.78 -1.77 -9.43
N THR A 43 -1.62 -2.81 -9.57
CA THR A 43 -3.08 -2.67 -9.50
C THR A 43 -3.48 -2.07 -8.15
N ARG A 44 -2.98 -2.63 -7.05
CA ARG A 44 -3.33 -2.15 -5.70
C ARG A 44 -2.78 -0.76 -5.39
N ALA A 45 -1.59 -0.42 -5.87
CA ALA A 45 -1.05 0.94 -5.73
C ALA A 45 -1.97 1.97 -6.42
N THR A 46 -2.51 1.63 -7.60
CA THR A 46 -3.48 2.47 -8.31
C THR A 46 -4.79 2.60 -7.52
N GLU A 47 -5.35 1.48 -7.07
CA GLU A 47 -6.63 1.45 -6.33
C GLU A 47 -6.58 2.18 -4.98
N TRP A 48 -5.43 2.10 -4.29
CA TRP A 48 -5.26 2.66 -2.95
C TRP A 48 -4.46 3.98 -2.93
N HIS A 49 -4.15 4.52 -4.11
CA HIS A 49 -3.41 5.77 -4.31
C HIS A 49 -2.03 5.79 -3.65
N ALA A 50 -1.29 4.68 -3.74
CA ALA A 50 0.10 4.60 -3.26
C ALA A 50 1.08 5.04 -4.36
N ASP A 51 2.12 5.80 -3.99
CA ASP A 51 3.10 6.35 -4.93
C ASP A 51 4.06 5.30 -5.52
N ARG A 52 4.26 4.17 -4.85
CA ARG A 52 5.24 3.14 -5.23
C ARG A 52 4.63 1.75 -5.22
N SER A 53 4.98 0.96 -6.24
CA SER A 53 4.73 -0.47 -6.31
C SER A 53 6.04 -1.23 -6.53
N TYR A 54 6.16 -2.40 -5.92
CA TYR A 54 7.34 -3.26 -6.05
C TYR A 54 6.93 -4.74 -6.20
N VAL A 55 7.78 -5.52 -6.87
CA VAL A 55 7.62 -6.99 -7.00
C VAL A 55 8.44 -7.78 -5.97
N ASP A 56 9.35 -7.11 -5.27
CA ASP A 56 10.14 -7.64 -4.16
C ASP A 56 10.03 -6.66 -2.97
N TYR A 57 10.07 -7.18 -1.75
CA TYR A 57 10.00 -6.40 -0.52
C TYR A 57 11.36 -5.95 0.00
N ARG A 58 12.45 -6.51 -0.55
CA ARG A 58 13.82 -6.20 -0.15
C ARG A 58 14.34 -4.91 -0.77
#